data_AF-A0A2H9MVS5-F1
#
_entry.id   AF-A0A2H9MVS5-F1
#
_cell.length_a   1.000
_cell.length_b   1.000
_cell.length_c   1.000
_cell.angle_alpha   90.00
_cell.angle_beta   90.00
_cell.angle_gamma   90.00
#
_symmetry.space_group_name_H-M   'P 1'
#
loop_
_entity.id
_entity.type
_entity.pdbx_description
1 polymer ?
#
loop_
_entity_poly.entity_id
_entity_poly.type
_entity_poly.pdbx_seq_one_letter_code
_entity_poly.pdbx_strand_id
1 'polypeptide(L)' 'MSSVTAQAIKESLKQCMDPEVPLNIVEMGLIYGIDVEDNNVNIK' A
#
# COMPACT_ATOMS: atom_id res chain seq x y z
N MET A 1 -10.17 18.80 3.81
CA MET A 1 -10.10 17.32 3.90
C MET A 1 -8.84 16.92 3.17
N SER A 2 -7.86 16.37 3.87
CA SER A 2 -6.60 15.92 3.25
C SER A 2 -6.93 14.69 2.40
N SER A 3 -6.95 14.85 1.08
CA SER A 3 -7.10 13.73 0.16
C SER A 3 -5.90 12.79 0.34
N VAL A 4 -6.17 11.53 0.68
CA VAL A 4 -5.13 10.52 0.80
C VAL A 4 -4.57 10.25 -0.59
N THR A 5 -3.25 10.28 -0.73
CA THR A 5 -2.59 10.02 -2.02
C THR A 5 -2.12 8.57 -2.11
N ALA A 6 -2.07 8.03 -3.32
CA ALA A 6 -1.53 6.68 -3.57
C ALA A 6 -0.09 6.53 -3.02
N GLN A 7 0.69 7.60 -3.00
CA GLN A 7 2.04 7.60 -2.44
C GLN A 7 2.03 7.43 -0.91
N ALA A 8 1.18 8.16 -0.20
CA ALA A 8 1.04 8.01 1.25
C ALA A 8 0.59 6.60 1.65
N ILE A 9 -0.33 6.01 0.86
CA ILE A 9 -0.76 4.62 1.05
C ILE A 9 0.40 3.65 0.82
N LYS A 10 1.16 3.84 -0.27
CA LYS A 10 2.33 2.99 -0.57
C LYS A 10 3.40 3.05 0.52
N GLU A 11 3.66 4.23 1.07
CA GLU A 11 4.58 4.38 2.20
C GLU A 11 4.08 3.65 3.45
N SER A 12 2.78 3.72 3.75
CA SER A 12 2.19 2.96 4.85
C SER A 12 2.27 1.45 4.62
N LEU A 13 1.98 0.96 3.41
CA LEU A 13 2.07 -0.46 3.06
C LEU A 13 3.50 -1.01 3.14
N LYS A 14 4.53 -0.19 2.93
CA LYS A 14 5.94 -0.61 3.14
C LYS A 14 6.26 -0.95 4.60
N GLN A 15 5.48 -0.44 5.55
CA GLN A 15 5.65 -0.77 6.97
C GLN A 15 5.06 -2.14 7.32
N CYS A 16 4.20 -2.70 6.46
CA CYS A 16 3.69 -4.06 6.61
C CYS A 16 4.75 -5.06 6.15
N MET A 17 5.39 -5.71 7.12
CA MET A 17 6.34 -6.79 6.91
C MET A 17 5.64 -8.14 6.94
N ASP A 18 6.10 -9.06 6.09
CA ASP A 18 5.67 -10.44 6.14
C ASP A 18 6.24 -11.12 7.42
N PRO A 19 5.44 -11.88 8.17
CA PRO A 19 5.91 -12.52 9.39
C PRO A 19 6.80 -13.75 9.14
N GLU A 20 6.77 -14.33 7.94
CA GLU A 20 7.57 -15.50 7.56
C GLU A 20 8.91 -15.09 6.91
N VAL A 21 8.93 -13.98 6.16
CA VAL A 21 10.14 -13.43 5.54
C VAL A 21 10.38 -11.97 5.93
N PRO A 22 11.62 -11.53 6.19
CA PRO A 22 11.92 -10.16 6.61
C PRO A 22 11.91 -9.17 5.42
N LEU A 23 10.81 -9.17 4.67
CA LEU A 23 10.54 -8.34 3.50
C LEU A 23 9.15 -7.72 3.64
N ASN A 24 8.98 -6.52 3.09
CA ASN A 24 7.67 -5.87 3.06
C ASN A 24 6.89 -6.25 1.79
N ILE A 25 5.56 -6.21 1.91
CA ILE A 25 4.63 -6.58 0.85
C ILE A 25 4.80 -5.76 -0.44
N VAL A 26 5.34 -4.54 -0.35
CA VAL A 26 5.59 -3.67 -1.49
C VAL A 26 6.84 -4.11 -2.24
N GLU A 27 7.91 -4.48 -1.55
CA GLU A 27 9.15 -5.00 -2.14
C GLU A 27 8.99 -6.42 -2.68
N MET A 28 8.11 -7.21 -2.07
CA MET A 28 7.72 -8.52 -2.61
C MET A 28 6.91 -8.42 -3.91
N GLY A 29 6.44 -7.21 -4.28
CA GLY A 29 5.63 -7.01 -5.47
C GLY A 29 4.22 -7.61 -5.37
N LEU A 30 3.69 -7.79 -4.15
CA LEU A 30 2.34 -8.31 -3.91
C LEU A 30 1.24 -7.27 -4.17
N ILE A 31 1.63 -6.03 -4.42
CA ILE A 31 0.74 -4.91 -4.74
C ILE A 31 0.88 -4.60 -6.23
N TYR A 32 -0.12 -4.95 -7.03
CA TYR A 32 -0.16 -4.67 -8.48
C TYR A 32 -0.69 -3.26 -8.78
N GLY A 33 -1.57 -2.71 -7.94
CA GLY A 33 -2.11 -1.37 -8.13
C GLY A 33 -2.78 -0.80 -6.89
N ILE A 34 -2.76 0.53 -6.77
CA ILE A 34 -3.47 1.28 -5.74
C ILE A 34 -4.36 2.28 -6.47
N ASP A 35 -5.67 2.11 -6.32
CA ASP A 35 -6.68 3.02 -6.84
C ASP A 35 -7.30 3.78 -5.67
N VAL A 36 -7.42 5.11 -5.80
CA VAL A 36 -7.95 5.96 -4.74
C VAL A 36 -9.11 6.76 -5.31
N GLU A 37 -10.30 6.42 -4.87
CA GLU A 37 -11.54 7.08 -5.29
C GLU A 37 -12.23 7.67 -4.05
N ASP A 38 -12.30 9.00 -4.00
CA ASP A 38 -12.83 9.79 -2.89
C ASP A 38 -12.22 9.45 -1.52
N ASN A 39 -12.82 8.52 -0.78
CA ASN A 39 -12.38 8.03 0.53
C ASN A 39 -12.16 6.50 0.56
N ASN A 40 -12.26 5.84 -0.59
CA ASN A 40 -12.01 4.40 -0.73
C ASN A 40 -10.66 4.16 -1.37
N VAL A 41 -9.95 3.17 -0.84
CA VAL A 41 -8.69 2.68 -1.37
C VAL A 41 -8.91 1.25 -1.84
N ASN A 42 -8.67 1.02 -3.13
CA ASN A 42 -8.73 -0.31 -3.73
C ASN A 42 -7.31 -0.78 -4.05
N ILE A 43 -6.97 -1.98 -3.58
CA ILE A 43 -5.65 -2.59 -3.77
C ILE A 43 -5.84 -3.85 -4.63
N LYS A 44 -5.08 -3.95 -5.73
CA LYS A 44 -5.08 -5.09 -6.63
C LYS A 44 -3.79 -5.89 -6.51
#